data_AF-A0A1L9V682-F1
#
_entry.id   AF-A0A1L9V682-F1
#
_cell.length_a   1.000
_cell.length_b   1.000
_cell.length_c   1.000
_cell.angle_alpha   90.00
_cell.angle_beta   90.00
_cell.angle_gamma   90.00
#
_symmetry.space_group_name_H-M   'P 1'
#
loop_
_entity.id
_entity.type
_entity.pdbx_description
1 polymer ?
#
loop_
_entity_poly.entity_id
_entity_poly.type
_entity_poly.pdbx_seq_one_letter_code
_entity_poly.pdbx_strand_id
1 'polypeptide(L)'
;MHVTEFNRQNIALKGELEKLMYIQMMVRRRFLSTYKRKKLSIFENFDRHAIQTANQIVHSGDTRLDAMLFRDFGGERTDTDVFKKVYGLTPAQVLRFEYQPTIETINRHASQIASKYTNHYNSQIEASFYKFIKSFADSGFDETYLEKDTATHAAYKEFWHDCQQTGLWRWRWKT
;
A
#
# COMPACT_ATOMS: atom_id res chain seq x y z
N MET A 1 -32.74 -30.18 -10.94
CA MET A 1 -32.27 -30.13 -9.54
C MET A 1 -30.84 -29.61 -9.38
N HIS A 2 -29.89 -29.95 -10.26
CA HIS A 2 -28.49 -29.48 -10.16
C HIS A 2 -28.28 -27.96 -10.42
N VAL A 3 -29.00 -27.38 -11.39
CA VAL A 3 -28.84 -25.94 -11.75
C VAL A 3 -29.30 -25.01 -10.62
N THR A 4 -30.35 -25.38 -9.91
CA THR A 4 -30.89 -24.58 -8.79
C THR A 4 -29.98 -24.58 -7.57
N GLU A 5 -29.26 -25.67 -7.31
CA GLU A 5 -28.31 -25.75 -6.21
C GLU A 5 -27.01 -24.99 -6.53
N PHE A 6 -26.50 -25.13 -7.76
CA PHE A 6 -25.35 -24.35 -8.24
C PHE A 6 -25.61 -22.83 -8.17
N ASN A 7 -26.80 -22.38 -8.55
CA ASN A 7 -27.16 -20.97 -8.48
C ASN A 7 -27.23 -20.45 -7.03
N ARG A 8 -27.73 -21.27 -6.08
CA ARG A 8 -27.74 -20.91 -4.65
C ARG A 8 -26.33 -20.79 -4.09
N GLN A 9 -25.45 -21.73 -4.43
CA GLN A 9 -24.04 -21.70 -4.02
C GLN A 9 -23.33 -20.45 -4.55
N ASN A 10 -23.55 -20.07 -5.81
CA ASN A 10 -22.97 -18.86 -6.38
C ASN A 10 -23.46 -17.58 -5.70
N ILE A 11 -24.75 -17.49 -5.34
CA ILE A 11 -25.30 -16.33 -4.62
C ILE A 11 -24.66 -16.23 -3.22
N ALA A 12 -24.55 -17.35 -2.51
CA ALA A 12 -23.93 -17.38 -1.18
C ALA A 12 -22.45 -16.96 -1.24
N LEU A 13 -21.68 -17.54 -2.18
CA LEU A 13 -20.27 -17.18 -2.39
C LEU A 13 -20.09 -15.70 -2.72
N LYS A 14 -20.97 -15.13 -3.55
CA LYS A 14 -20.94 -13.70 -3.87
C LYS A 14 -21.18 -12.84 -2.63
N GLY A 15 -22.16 -13.21 -1.80
CA GLY A 15 -22.42 -12.50 -0.53
C GLY A 15 -21.26 -12.58 0.45
N GLU A 16 -20.58 -13.73 0.54
CA GLU A 16 -19.37 -13.87 1.37
C GLU A 16 -18.21 -13.03 0.84
N LEU A 17 -18.02 -13.00 -0.48
CA LEU A 17 -16.97 -12.18 -1.12
C LEU A 17 -17.21 -10.68 -0.88
N GLU A 18 -18.44 -10.20 -1.01
CA GLU A 18 -18.81 -8.81 -0.71
C GLU A 18 -18.51 -8.44 0.75
N LYS A 19 -18.81 -9.35 1.69
CA LYS A 19 -18.52 -9.15 3.11
C LYS A 19 -17.01 -9.08 3.38
N LEU A 20 -16.22 -9.97 2.79
CA LEU A 20 -14.76 -9.95 2.92
C LEU A 20 -14.16 -8.68 2.33
N MET A 21 -14.67 -8.26 1.18
CA MET A 21 -14.24 -7.03 0.51
C MET A 21 -14.56 -5.79 1.34
N TYR A 22 -15.74 -5.73 1.97
CA TYR A 22 -16.11 -4.65 2.90
C TYR A 22 -15.19 -4.59 4.12
N ILE A 23 -14.88 -5.74 4.73
CA ILE A 23 -13.94 -5.81 5.87
C ILE A 23 -12.56 -5.31 5.42
N GLN A 24 -12.08 -5.78 4.28
CA GLN A 24 -10.77 -5.38 3.75
C GLN A 24 -10.70 -3.88 3.48
N MET A 25 -11.75 -3.30 2.88
CA MET A 25 -11.89 -1.86 2.68
C MET A 25 -11.77 -1.09 4.00
N MET A 26 -12.49 -1.50 5.04
CA MET A 26 -12.44 -0.85 6.36
C MET A 26 -11.05 -0.90 6.99
N VAL A 27 -10.38 -2.06 6.87
CA VAL A 27 -9.02 -2.29 7.34
C VAL A 27 -8.02 -1.36 6.61
N ARG A 28 -8.16 -1.21 5.29
CA ARG A 28 -7.32 -0.30 4.48
C ARG A 28 -7.57 1.18 4.80
N ARG A 29 -8.84 1.59 4.95
CA ARG A 29 -9.21 2.96 5.37
C ARG A 29 -8.56 3.32 6.70
N ARG A 30 -8.55 2.39 7.67
CA ARG A 30 -7.88 2.58 8.96
C ARG A 30 -6.38 2.82 8.81
N PHE A 31 -5.68 2.09 7.93
CA PHE A 31 -4.24 2.24 7.74
C PHE A 31 -3.87 3.68 7.37
N LEU A 32 -4.51 4.22 6.32
CA LEU A 32 -4.21 5.56 5.83
C LEU A 32 -4.68 6.66 6.80
N SER A 33 -5.85 6.48 7.43
CA SER A 33 -6.34 7.39 8.48
C SER A 33 -5.39 7.41 9.69
N THR A 34 -4.81 6.26 10.03
CA THR A 34 -3.82 6.15 11.11
C THR A 34 -2.53 6.87 10.77
N TYR A 35 -2.05 6.75 9.53
CA TYR A 35 -0.90 7.51 9.04
C TYR A 35 -1.18 9.02 9.12
N LYS A 36 -2.31 9.46 8.55
CA LYS A 36 -2.74 10.87 8.55
C LYS A 36 -2.77 11.46 9.96
N ARG A 37 -3.39 10.76 10.92
CA ARG A 37 -3.44 11.18 12.33
C ARG A 37 -2.07 11.23 12.99
N LYS A 38 -1.24 10.19 12.82
CA LYS A 38 0.01 10.03 13.60
C LYS A 38 1.21 10.76 13.01
N LYS A 39 1.23 10.93 11.69
CA LYS A 39 2.40 11.44 10.96
C LYS A 39 2.18 12.84 10.39
N LEU A 40 0.94 13.18 10.06
CA LEU A 40 0.59 14.49 9.54
C LEU A 40 -0.13 15.37 10.57
N SER A 41 -0.54 14.81 11.71
CA SER A 41 -1.36 15.49 12.73
C SER A 41 -2.67 16.07 12.17
N ILE A 42 -3.17 15.51 11.07
CA ILE A 42 -4.46 15.86 10.47
C ILE A 42 -5.49 14.85 10.98
N PHE A 43 -6.63 15.33 11.47
CA PHE A 43 -7.62 14.46 12.11
C PHE A 43 -9.06 14.94 11.86
N GLU A 44 -9.73 14.31 10.91
CA GLU A 44 -11.12 14.60 10.56
C GLU A 44 -12.08 13.55 11.14
N ASN A 45 -13.39 13.83 11.08
CA ASN A 45 -14.42 12.91 11.57
C ASN A 45 -14.44 11.58 10.79
N PHE A 46 -14.18 11.61 9.49
CA PHE A 46 -14.02 10.40 8.67
C PHE A 46 -12.89 9.51 9.21
N ASP A 47 -11.72 10.11 9.49
CA ASP A 47 -10.55 9.40 10.03
C ASP A 47 -10.85 8.79 11.41
N ARG A 48 -11.59 9.52 12.26
CA ARG A 48 -12.02 9.04 13.58
C ARG A 48 -12.89 7.79 13.45
N HIS A 49 -13.89 7.83 12.57
CA HIS A 49 -14.78 6.71 12.34
C HIS A 49 -14.01 5.49 11.78
N ALA A 50 -13.19 5.69 10.76
CA ALA A 50 -12.36 4.62 10.19
C ALA A 50 -11.43 3.95 11.22
N ILE A 51 -10.88 4.72 12.16
CA ILE A 51 -10.01 4.19 13.22
C ILE A 51 -10.78 3.43 14.30
N GLN A 52 -12.00 3.83 14.61
CA GLN A 52 -12.85 3.22 15.65
C GLN A 52 -13.52 1.92 15.18
N THR A 53 -13.95 1.85 13.92
CA THR A 53 -14.77 0.73 13.42
C THR A 53 -13.96 -0.54 13.14
N ALA A 54 -12.66 -0.43 12.84
CA ALA A 54 -11.80 -1.58 12.57
C ALA A 54 -10.86 -1.86 13.75
N ASN A 55 -11.02 -3.00 14.43
CA ASN A 55 -10.16 -3.40 15.56
C ASN A 55 -8.86 -4.09 15.13
N GLN A 56 -8.77 -4.61 13.91
CA GLN A 56 -7.57 -5.31 13.41
C GLN A 56 -6.37 -4.38 13.22
N ILE A 57 -5.23 -4.76 13.78
CA ILE A 57 -3.98 -4.01 13.60
C ILE A 57 -3.46 -4.29 12.19
N VAL A 58 -3.49 -3.26 11.35
CA VAL A 58 -2.78 -3.29 10.08
C VAL A 58 -1.34 -2.89 10.33
N HIS A 59 -0.43 -3.80 10.04
CA HIS A 59 1.00 -3.58 10.17
C HIS A 59 1.67 -3.18 8.85
N SER A 60 1.02 -3.40 7.70
CA SER A 60 1.62 -3.18 6.39
C SER A 60 0.74 -2.40 5.43
N GLY A 61 1.38 -1.53 4.65
CA GLY A 61 0.78 -0.89 3.48
C GLY A 61 0.42 -1.93 2.41
N ASP A 62 -0.62 -1.61 1.66
CA ASP A 62 -1.08 -2.37 0.49
C ASP A 62 -1.50 -1.37 -0.58
N THR A 63 -0.55 -1.02 -1.44
CA THR A 63 -0.67 0.09 -2.39
C THR A 63 -1.81 -0.10 -3.37
N ARG A 64 -2.09 -1.35 -3.79
CA ARG A 64 -3.16 -1.63 -4.75
C ARG A 64 -4.53 -1.55 -4.09
N LEU A 65 -4.72 -2.22 -2.96
CA LEU A 65 -6.01 -2.15 -2.24
C LEU A 65 -6.29 -0.74 -1.71
N ASP A 66 -5.25 -0.02 -1.30
CA ASP A 66 -5.38 1.38 -0.87
C ASP A 66 -5.71 2.30 -2.05
N ALA A 67 -5.20 2.04 -3.26
CA ALA A 67 -5.55 2.81 -4.45
C ALA A 67 -7.04 2.61 -4.82
N MET A 68 -7.56 1.39 -4.64
CA MET A 68 -8.97 1.08 -4.87
C MET A 68 -9.92 1.87 -3.96
N LEU A 69 -9.47 2.36 -2.79
CA LEU A 69 -10.29 3.23 -1.92
C LEU A 69 -10.69 4.55 -2.59
N PHE A 70 -9.93 5.00 -3.58
CA PHE A 70 -10.15 6.26 -4.30
C PHE A 70 -11.01 6.08 -5.55
N ARG A 71 -11.23 4.85 -6.02
CA ARG A 71 -11.93 4.56 -7.28
C ARG A 71 -13.07 3.55 -7.11
N ASP A 72 -12.77 2.38 -6.60
CA ASP A 72 -13.63 1.19 -6.72
C ASP A 72 -14.49 0.96 -5.47
N PHE A 73 -14.05 1.42 -4.30
CA PHE A 73 -14.77 1.29 -3.03
C PHE A 73 -15.63 2.52 -2.70
N GLY A 74 -16.38 2.98 -3.70
CA GLY A 74 -17.27 4.14 -3.59
C GLY A 74 -16.58 5.50 -3.71
N GLY A 75 -15.24 5.54 -3.89
CA GLY A 75 -14.49 6.78 -4.11
C GLY A 75 -14.59 7.80 -2.98
N GLU A 76 -14.98 7.37 -1.78
CA GLU A 76 -15.24 8.25 -0.63
C GLU A 76 -13.99 9.01 -0.17
N ARG A 77 -12.81 8.49 -0.52
CA ARG A 77 -11.53 9.10 -0.15
C ARG A 77 -11.02 10.00 -1.27
N THR A 78 -10.76 11.26 -0.93
CA THR A 78 -10.33 12.30 -1.88
C THR A 78 -8.94 12.88 -1.59
N ASP A 79 -8.32 12.48 -0.48
CA ASP A 79 -7.01 12.96 -0.03
C ASP A 79 -5.83 12.27 -0.75
N THR A 80 -5.79 12.40 -2.08
CA THR A 80 -4.78 11.77 -2.96
C THR A 80 -3.35 12.15 -2.58
N ASP A 81 -3.13 13.32 -1.98
CA ASP A 81 -1.83 13.75 -1.47
C ASP A 81 -1.35 12.91 -0.30
N VAL A 82 -2.26 12.45 0.57
CA VAL A 82 -1.91 11.52 1.66
C VAL A 82 -1.48 10.18 1.07
N PHE A 83 -2.17 9.70 0.05
CA PHE A 83 -1.78 8.48 -0.66
C PHE A 83 -0.38 8.63 -1.27
N LYS A 84 -0.12 9.75 -1.97
CA LYS A 84 1.19 10.02 -2.57
C LYS A 84 2.32 10.13 -1.53
N LYS A 85 2.06 10.70 -0.35
CA LYS A 85 3.04 10.73 0.74
C LYS A 85 3.38 9.34 1.31
N VAL A 86 2.42 8.41 1.26
CA VAL A 86 2.61 7.05 1.77
C VAL A 86 3.27 6.14 0.73
N TYR A 87 2.98 6.34 -0.56
CA TYR A 87 3.34 5.40 -1.63
C TYR A 87 4.26 5.98 -2.71
N GLY A 88 4.56 7.27 -2.68
CA GLY A 88 5.35 7.98 -3.69
C GLY A 88 4.63 8.27 -5.02
N LEU A 89 3.51 7.58 -5.29
CA LEU A 89 2.73 7.66 -6.53
C LEU A 89 1.26 7.99 -6.24
N THR A 90 0.54 8.47 -7.25
CA THR A 90 -0.93 8.65 -7.16
C THR A 90 -1.68 7.32 -7.27
N PRO A 91 -2.93 7.21 -6.79
CA PRO A 91 -3.73 6.00 -6.96
C PRO A 91 -3.82 5.53 -8.43
N ALA A 92 -4.02 6.48 -9.36
CA ALA A 92 -4.11 6.18 -10.78
C ALA A 92 -2.79 5.63 -11.37
N GLN A 93 -1.63 6.13 -10.91
CA GLN A 93 -0.33 5.63 -11.36
C GLN A 93 -0.05 4.22 -10.86
N VAL A 94 -0.38 3.91 -9.61
CA VAL A 94 -0.17 2.57 -9.03
C VAL A 94 -0.96 1.48 -9.78
N LEU A 95 -2.11 1.83 -10.33
CA LEU A 95 -2.95 0.90 -11.08
C LEU A 95 -2.47 0.63 -12.52
N ARG A 96 -1.35 1.23 -12.95
CA ARG A 96 -0.76 1.02 -14.29
C ARG A 96 0.20 -0.16 -14.39
N PHE A 97 0.61 -0.73 -13.25
CA PHE A 97 1.59 -1.81 -13.19
C PHE A 97 1.13 -2.88 -12.19
N GLU A 98 1.57 -4.12 -12.41
CA GLU A 98 1.22 -5.31 -11.63
C GLU A 98 2.44 -6.11 -11.16
N TYR A 99 3.64 -5.63 -11.49
CA TYR A 99 4.91 -6.31 -11.20
C TYR A 99 5.17 -6.37 -9.70
N GLN A 100 5.21 -7.59 -9.18
CA GLN A 100 5.26 -7.87 -7.74
C GLN A 100 6.48 -7.25 -7.05
N PRO A 101 7.71 -7.32 -7.59
CA PRO A 101 8.85 -6.67 -6.95
C PRO A 101 8.67 -5.16 -6.73
N THR A 102 8.01 -4.45 -7.65
CA THR A 102 7.70 -3.03 -7.50
C THR A 102 6.65 -2.80 -6.43
N ILE A 103 5.56 -3.58 -6.46
CA ILE A 103 4.48 -3.50 -5.46
C ILE A 103 5.03 -3.76 -4.05
N GLU A 104 5.85 -4.79 -3.88
CA GLU A 104 6.47 -5.13 -2.60
C GLU A 104 7.39 -4.02 -2.10
N THR A 105 8.18 -3.42 -3.00
CA THR A 105 9.05 -2.27 -2.68
C THR A 105 8.25 -1.08 -2.18
N ILE A 106 7.15 -0.75 -2.84
CA ILE A 106 6.24 0.35 -2.45
C ILE A 106 5.55 0.05 -1.11
N ASN A 107 5.04 -1.18 -0.94
CA ASN A 107 4.39 -1.60 0.31
C ASN A 107 5.37 -1.60 1.49
N ARG A 108 6.63 -1.97 1.25
CA ARG A 108 7.70 -1.94 2.24
C ARG A 108 7.93 -0.52 2.74
N HIS A 109 8.13 0.43 1.82
CA HIS A 109 8.30 1.84 2.17
C HIS A 109 7.09 2.36 2.96
N ALA A 110 5.86 2.12 2.47
CA ALA A 110 4.63 2.55 3.13
C ALA A 110 4.51 2.01 4.57
N SER A 111 4.89 0.75 4.77
CA SER A 111 4.90 0.12 6.09
C SER A 111 5.94 0.76 7.02
N GLN A 112 7.12 1.11 6.49
CA GLN A 112 8.18 1.76 7.26
C GLN A 112 7.78 3.17 7.69
N ILE A 113 7.28 4.00 6.78
CA ILE A 113 6.91 5.39 7.09
C ILE A 113 5.68 5.46 8.02
N ALA A 114 4.76 4.48 7.92
CA ALA A 114 3.61 4.36 8.81
C ALA A 114 3.95 3.74 10.18
N SER A 115 5.10 3.08 10.31
CA SER A 115 5.52 2.42 11.56
C SER A 115 5.65 3.42 12.71
N LYS A 116 5.33 2.95 13.92
CA LYS A 116 5.59 3.70 15.16
C LYS A 116 7.08 3.75 15.51
N TYR A 117 7.86 2.80 15.00
CA TYR A 117 9.30 2.69 15.26
C TYR A 117 10.08 3.47 14.19
N THR A 118 9.99 4.79 14.25
CA THR A 118 10.63 5.72 13.30
C THR A 118 12.15 5.70 13.36
N ASN A 119 12.73 5.16 14.42
CA ASN A 119 14.18 5.21 14.69
C ASN A 119 15.03 4.51 13.61
N HIS A 120 14.41 3.69 12.76
CA HIS A 120 15.08 2.96 11.69
C HIS A 120 14.75 3.47 10.29
N TYR A 121 13.73 4.32 10.14
CA TYR A 121 13.41 4.97 8.87
C TYR A 121 14.01 6.37 8.90
N ASN A 122 15.00 6.60 8.05
CA ASN A 122 15.75 7.85 8.00
C ASN A 122 15.69 8.47 6.60
N SER A 123 16.23 9.69 6.50
CA SER A 123 16.25 10.46 5.26
C SER A 123 16.96 9.74 4.10
N GLN A 124 17.88 8.81 4.37
CA GLN A 124 18.60 8.05 3.34
C GLN A 124 17.66 7.05 2.65
N ILE A 125 16.93 6.22 3.43
CA ILE A 125 15.93 5.29 2.86
C ILE A 125 14.84 6.05 2.11
N GLU A 126 14.40 7.17 2.66
CA GLU A 126 13.41 8.02 2.00
C GLU A 126 13.93 8.54 0.65
N ALA A 127 15.16 9.06 0.63
CA ALA A 127 15.78 9.58 -0.59
C ALA A 127 15.95 8.50 -1.67
N SER A 128 16.47 7.32 -1.31
CA SER A 128 16.65 6.22 -2.28
C SER A 128 15.32 5.66 -2.78
N PHE A 129 14.28 5.63 -1.93
CA PHE A 129 12.92 5.30 -2.37
C PHE A 129 12.40 6.29 -3.42
N TYR A 130 12.46 7.60 -3.15
CA TYR A 130 11.97 8.59 -4.11
C TYR A 130 12.80 8.63 -5.38
N LYS A 131 14.09 8.31 -5.30
CA LYS A 131 14.95 8.11 -6.48
C LYS A 131 14.44 6.94 -7.33
N PHE A 132 14.09 5.82 -6.70
CA PHE A 132 13.48 4.67 -7.39
C PHE A 132 12.13 5.04 -8.04
N ILE A 133 11.21 5.64 -7.28
CA ILE A 133 9.88 6.05 -7.79
C ILE A 133 10.00 7.00 -8.98
N LYS A 134 10.88 8.00 -8.88
CA LYS A 134 11.14 8.94 -9.98
C LYS A 134 11.67 8.22 -11.21
N SER A 135 12.70 7.39 -11.07
CA SER A 135 13.27 6.65 -12.20
C SER A 135 12.25 5.69 -12.83
N PHE A 136 11.41 5.05 -12.02
CA PHE A 136 10.38 4.13 -12.52
C PHE A 136 9.25 4.88 -13.26
N ALA A 137 8.85 6.05 -12.77
CA ALA A 137 7.90 6.91 -13.49
C ALA A 137 8.51 7.45 -14.79
N ASP A 138 9.76 7.88 -14.77
CA ASP A 138 10.50 8.41 -15.94
C ASP A 138 10.70 7.31 -17.02
N SER A 139 10.80 6.03 -16.63
CA SER A 139 10.83 4.90 -17.58
C SER A 139 9.46 4.53 -18.17
N GLY A 140 8.40 5.26 -17.80
CA GLY A 140 7.04 4.94 -18.21
C GLY A 140 6.45 3.75 -17.46
N PHE A 141 6.96 3.44 -16.27
CA PHE A 141 6.63 2.25 -15.48
C PHE A 141 7.08 0.94 -16.14
N ASP A 142 8.26 0.93 -16.77
CA ASP A 142 8.84 -0.27 -17.39
C ASP A 142 9.08 -1.37 -16.36
N GLU A 143 8.20 -2.38 -16.32
CA GLU A 143 8.23 -3.50 -15.37
C GLU A 143 9.40 -4.47 -15.60
N THR A 144 10.08 -4.38 -16.75
CA THR A 144 11.25 -5.21 -17.07
C THR A 144 12.56 -4.63 -16.54
N TYR A 145 12.51 -3.59 -15.70
CA TYR A 145 13.69 -2.88 -15.21
C TYR A 145 14.72 -3.78 -14.50
N LEU A 146 14.29 -4.86 -13.82
CA LEU A 146 15.22 -5.80 -13.15
C LEU A 146 16.05 -6.65 -14.11
N GLU A 147 15.61 -6.78 -15.37
CA GLU A 147 16.30 -7.56 -16.41
C GLU A 147 17.32 -6.73 -17.18
N LYS A 148 17.30 -5.40 -16.99
CA LYS A 148 18.10 -4.45 -17.75
C LYS A 148 19.06 -3.70 -16.82
N ASP A 149 20.17 -3.22 -17.36
CA ASP A 149 21.04 -2.30 -16.63
C ASP A 149 20.56 -0.85 -16.83
N THR A 150 19.49 -0.49 -16.11
CA THR A 150 18.83 0.82 -16.21
C THR A 150 19.01 1.64 -14.93
N ALA A 151 18.78 2.95 -15.03
CA ALA A 151 18.71 3.83 -13.87
C ALA A 151 17.70 3.34 -12.82
N THR A 152 16.57 2.76 -13.26
CA THR A 152 15.53 2.21 -12.40
C THR A 152 16.02 0.99 -11.63
N HIS A 153 16.76 0.09 -12.27
CA HIS A 153 17.40 -1.05 -11.59
C HIS A 153 18.44 -0.57 -10.58
N ALA A 154 19.28 0.40 -10.93
CA ALA A 154 20.27 0.96 -10.02
C ALA A 154 19.61 1.56 -8.77
N ALA A 155 18.57 2.39 -8.94
CA ALA A 155 17.83 3.00 -7.84
C ALA A 155 17.08 1.97 -6.97
N TYR A 156 16.52 0.92 -7.58
CA TYR A 156 15.92 -0.19 -6.86
C TYR A 156 16.95 -0.89 -5.94
N LYS A 157 18.14 -1.20 -6.46
CA LYS A 157 19.22 -1.84 -5.68
C LYS A 157 19.65 -0.97 -4.50
N GLU A 158 19.79 0.34 -4.73
CA GLU A 158 20.15 1.32 -3.71
C GLU A 158 19.14 1.36 -2.57
N PHE A 159 17.84 1.45 -2.88
CA PHE A 159 16.78 1.41 -1.87
C PHE A 159 16.83 0.15 -1.00
N TRP A 160 17.02 -1.02 -1.62
CA TRP A 160 17.08 -2.29 -0.87
C TRP A 160 18.36 -2.43 -0.06
N HIS A 161 19.49 -1.91 -0.55
CA HIS A 161 20.73 -1.82 0.20
C HIS A 161 20.56 -0.93 1.45
N ASP A 162 19.95 0.25 1.33
CA ASP A 162 19.69 1.13 2.48
C ASP A 162 18.72 0.49 3.48
N CYS A 163 17.71 -0.25 2.99
CA CYS A 163 16.82 -1.04 3.84
C CYS A 163 17.56 -2.13 4.61
N GLN A 164 18.62 -2.73 4.05
CA GLN A 164 19.45 -3.76 4.70
C GLN A 164 20.30 -3.20 5.82
N GLN A 165 20.93 -2.06 5.60
CA GLN A 165 21.84 -1.44 6.58
C GLN A 165 21.16 -1.03 7.89
N THR A 166 19.85 -0.74 7.87
CA THR A 166 19.10 -0.29 9.05
C THR A 166 18.61 -1.44 9.96
N GLY A 167 18.93 -2.70 9.63
CA GLY A 167 18.51 -3.87 10.43
C GLY A 167 17.01 -4.18 10.36
N LEU A 168 16.26 -3.46 9.51
CA LEU A 168 14.80 -3.58 9.35
C LEU A 168 14.35 -4.92 8.73
N TRP A 169 15.27 -5.75 8.24
CA TRP A 169 14.96 -7.08 7.71
C TRP A 169 14.56 -8.11 8.77
N ARG A 170 14.76 -7.82 10.06
CA ARG A 170 14.42 -8.76 11.15
C ARG A 170 12.94 -8.79 11.55
N TRP A 171 12.10 -7.90 11.02
CA TRP A 171 10.66 -7.92 11.31
C TRP A 171 9.87 -8.61 10.19
N ARG A 172 10.08 -9.92 10.07
CA ARG A 172 9.14 -10.85 9.41
C ARG A 172 8.83 -11.97 10.41
N TRP A 173 7.57 -12.03 10.83
CA TRP A 173 6.87 -13.18 11.45
C TRP A 173 7.46 -13.75 12.75
N LYS A 174 7.12 -13.14 13.88
CA LYS A 174 6.69 -13.95 15.04
C LYS A 174 5.16 -13.83 15.10
N THR A 175 4.49 -14.70 14.35
CA THR A 175 3.17 -15.20 14.73
C THR A 175 3.32 -16.12 15.91
#